data_AF-A0A956HKY6-F1
#
_entry.id   AF-A0A956HKY6-F1
#
_cell.length_a   1.000
_cell.length_b   1.000
_cell.length_c   1.000
_cell.angle_alpha   90.00
_cell.angle_beta   90.00
_cell.angle_gamma   90.00
#
_symmetry.space_group_name_H-M   'P 1'
#
loop_
_entity.id
_entity.type
_entity.pdbx_description
1 polymer ?
#
loop_
_entity_poly.entity_id
_entity_poly.type
_entity_poly.pdbx_seq_one_letter_code
_entity_poly.pdbx_strand_id
1 'polypeptide(L)'
;MKRSICLPATLALLTVGIACGESRSDLLKRQASYSQAAVEKDEDGNPIPQIPPDPVRDELRPVLEKIYSNTERLPAVLDDDITSTDERFPYDLKAGVLAVIHVQKGLTKDQKVRAILLGTAEADSWTYRKEARQDYAQLIHKIKYGYGDDQKDAILRMYADLRLLSFFNGADAEAAIGQLPEGVKGTVQKMRSEYVDNKTEVWQRWMNVKMYARRVVAGDEPFRSLLRQIKKDLGQEEPPPRKWLDSVGPEFKEWAQEVVDNEKLYITLTGLKELRERVEFQEDTHGLWLMEDSPDLPEKAKSVEIDKSSGVGVYREDLGGGFNELTFVFSKKLKGGALKGAFLYSIIFRQLLSDFQMLATAGTDFAKKDEDGQLIRESAIVPDKYDPLYARCGGQAALDTLVVHFASKYPLLQGIKPRTSNEEKILETAHKCVIEGARGDIKIPDKDDEFALEGPAPASRLALFQMLAKFENLDIDLKAMADEAEETEEDKKIDDATARLKALREKQKAEQAEEDG
;
A
#
# COMPACT_ATOMS: atom_id res chain seq x y z
N MET A 1 -61.76 12.82 2.80
CA MET A 1 -61.10 13.45 1.62
C MET A 1 -59.71 13.86 2.09
N LYS A 2 -58.58 13.17 1.86
CA LYS A 2 -57.94 12.56 0.67
C LYS A 2 -57.69 13.53 -0.50
N ARG A 3 -56.45 14.04 -0.59
CA ARG A 3 -55.50 14.10 -1.74
C ARG A 3 -54.27 14.89 -1.25
N SER A 4 -53.09 14.30 -1.03
CA SER A 4 -52.11 13.72 -1.98
C SER A 4 -51.35 14.76 -2.81
N ILE A 5 -50.09 15.00 -2.46
CA ILE A 5 -48.98 15.26 -3.39
C ILE A 5 -47.78 14.44 -2.89
N CYS A 6 -47.25 13.61 -3.79
CA CYS A 6 -46.18 12.63 -3.59
C CYS A 6 -44.79 13.28 -3.44
N LEU A 7 -43.99 12.77 -2.51
CA LEU A 7 -42.53 12.68 -2.66
C LEU A 7 -42.22 11.59 -3.71
N PRO A 8 -41.27 11.79 -4.64
CA PRO A 8 -40.70 10.67 -5.38
C PRO A 8 -39.71 9.93 -4.46
N ALA A 9 -39.91 8.63 -4.41
CA ALA A 9 -39.25 7.67 -3.55
C ALA A 9 -37.74 7.55 -3.83
N THR A 10 -37.00 7.57 -2.73
CA THR A 10 -35.90 6.65 -2.41
C THR A 10 -35.78 5.45 -3.34
N LEU A 11 -34.71 5.43 -4.14
CA LEU A 11 -34.18 4.19 -4.74
C LEU A 11 -32.84 3.87 -4.09
N ALA A 12 -32.89 2.75 -3.36
CA ALA A 12 -31.89 2.07 -2.54
C ALA A 12 -30.40 2.29 -2.85
N LEU A 13 -29.68 2.60 -1.76
CA LEU A 13 -28.28 2.26 -1.52
C LEU A 13 -28.02 0.78 -1.86
N LEU A 14 -27.29 0.53 -2.95
CA LEU A 14 -26.51 -0.70 -3.14
C LEU A 14 -25.08 -0.44 -2.65
N THR A 15 -24.97 -0.10 -1.36
CA THR A 15 -23.71 -0.12 -0.62
C THR A 15 -23.81 -1.28 0.39
N VAL A 16 -22.98 -2.31 0.15
CA VAL A 16 -22.67 -3.38 1.10
C VAL A 16 -23.85 -4.26 1.52
N GLY A 17 -24.32 -5.10 0.59
CA GLY A 17 -25.01 -6.32 0.94
C GLY A 17 -24.00 -7.41 1.32
N ILE A 18 -23.57 -7.45 2.58
CA ILE A 18 -23.17 -8.72 3.19
C ILE A 18 -24.49 -9.49 3.37
N ALA A 19 -24.90 -10.21 2.34
CA ALA A 19 -25.84 -11.31 2.54
C ALA A 19 -25.16 -12.33 3.48
N CYS A 20 -25.91 -12.77 4.49
CA CYS A 20 -25.45 -13.66 5.55
C CYS A 20 -24.69 -14.89 5.01
N GLY A 21 -23.47 -15.13 5.52
CA GLY A 21 -22.81 -16.43 5.45
C GLY A 21 -21.98 -16.74 4.21
N GLU A 22 -21.80 -15.80 3.28
CA GLU A 22 -21.00 -16.02 2.08
C GLU A 22 -19.50 -16.10 2.43
N SER A 23 -18.83 -17.21 2.06
CA SER A 23 -17.38 -17.34 2.26
C SER A 23 -16.63 -16.38 1.34
N ARG A 24 -15.40 -15.97 1.69
CA ARG A 24 -14.54 -15.15 0.80
C ARG A 24 -14.43 -15.76 -0.61
N SER A 25 -14.42 -17.09 -0.70
CA SER A 25 -14.44 -17.81 -1.98
C SER A 25 -15.72 -17.54 -2.78
N ASP A 26 -16.87 -17.53 -2.12
CA ASP A 26 -18.16 -17.37 -2.80
C ASP A 26 -18.40 -15.92 -3.20
N LEU A 27 -17.98 -14.95 -2.38
CA LEU A 27 -17.99 -13.53 -2.74
C LEU A 27 -17.08 -13.24 -3.94
N LEU A 28 -15.90 -13.87 -4.01
CA LEU A 28 -15.00 -13.79 -5.16
C LEU A 28 -15.56 -14.50 -6.41
N LYS A 29 -16.25 -15.64 -6.25
CA LYS A 29 -16.94 -16.31 -7.36
C LYS A 29 -18.10 -15.48 -7.90
N ARG A 30 -18.86 -14.83 -7.03
CA ARG A 30 -19.97 -13.94 -7.37
C ARG A 30 -19.48 -12.67 -8.08
N GLN A 31 -18.39 -12.07 -7.61
CA GLN A 31 -17.72 -10.98 -8.34
C GLN A 31 -17.19 -11.45 -9.71
N ALA A 32 -16.67 -12.67 -9.80
CA ALA A 32 -16.22 -13.26 -11.05
C ALA A 32 -17.40 -13.56 -12.00
N SER A 33 -18.57 -13.98 -11.51
CA SER A 33 -19.76 -14.21 -12.35
C SER A 33 -20.34 -12.90 -12.89
N TYR A 34 -20.26 -11.80 -12.13
CA TYR A 34 -20.58 -10.46 -12.64
C TYR A 34 -19.60 -9.94 -13.70
N SER A 35 -18.36 -10.45 -13.70
CA SER A 35 -17.35 -10.09 -14.72
C SER A 35 -17.53 -10.81 -16.06
N GLN A 36 -18.28 -11.93 -16.08
CA GLN A 36 -18.55 -12.78 -17.25
C GLN A 36 -19.82 -12.36 -18.03
N ALA A 37 -20.05 -11.05 -18.18
CA ALA A 37 -21.36 -10.49 -18.49
C ALA A 37 -21.87 -10.73 -19.94
N ALA A 38 -22.48 -11.89 -20.14
CA ALA A 38 -23.64 -12.09 -21.02
C ALA A 38 -24.93 -12.38 -20.24
N VAL A 39 -24.99 -12.08 -18.93
CA VAL A 39 -26.13 -12.43 -18.08
C VAL A 39 -26.92 -11.17 -17.70
N GLU A 40 -28.22 -11.15 -18.02
CA GLU A 40 -29.17 -10.06 -17.72
C GLU A 40 -29.56 -10.00 -16.22
N LYS A 41 -29.16 -11.01 -15.45
CA LYS A 41 -29.56 -11.25 -14.07
C LYS A 41 -28.38 -11.70 -13.21
N ASP A 42 -28.41 -11.40 -11.92
CA ASP A 42 -27.46 -11.97 -10.96
C ASP A 42 -27.74 -13.46 -10.65
N GLU A 43 -26.93 -14.08 -9.78
CA GLU A 43 -27.09 -15.48 -9.35
C GLU A 43 -28.42 -15.75 -8.62
N ASP A 44 -29.07 -14.70 -8.11
CA ASP A 44 -30.38 -14.74 -7.45
C ASP A 44 -31.55 -14.40 -8.42
N GLY A 45 -31.25 -14.12 -9.69
CA GLY A 45 -32.24 -13.81 -10.72
C GLY A 45 -32.70 -12.34 -10.79
N ASN A 46 -32.06 -11.43 -10.04
CA ASN A 46 -32.39 -10.00 -10.07
C ASN A 46 -31.80 -9.32 -11.32
N PRO A 47 -32.57 -8.44 -11.99
CA PRO A 47 -32.10 -7.74 -13.18
C PRO A 47 -30.94 -6.79 -12.82
N ILE A 48 -29.84 -6.89 -13.55
CA ILE A 48 -28.72 -5.95 -13.40
C ILE A 48 -29.14 -4.60 -14.02
N PRO A 49 -28.98 -3.46 -13.32
CA PRO A 49 -29.33 -2.14 -13.87
C PRO A 49 -28.63 -1.91 -15.22
N GLN A 50 -29.43 -1.69 -16.27
CA GLN A 50 -28.94 -1.29 -17.58
C GLN A 50 -28.93 0.23 -17.66
N ILE A 51 -27.73 0.82 -17.56
CA ILE A 51 -27.52 2.24 -17.81
C ILE A 51 -27.46 2.43 -19.33
N PRO A 52 -28.21 3.39 -19.90
CA PRO A 52 -28.18 3.67 -21.33
C PRO A 52 -26.74 3.92 -21.82
N PRO A 53 -26.38 3.48 -23.04
CA PRO A 53 -25.07 3.76 -23.60
C PRO A 53 -24.85 5.27 -23.76
N ASP A 54 -23.74 5.77 -23.24
CA ASP A 54 -23.28 7.13 -23.49
C ASP A 54 -22.61 7.21 -24.88
N PRO A 55 -23.01 8.13 -25.75
CA PRO A 55 -22.52 8.18 -27.13
C PRO A 55 -21.01 8.46 -27.21
N VAL A 56 -20.44 9.25 -26.30
CA VAL A 56 -19.00 9.55 -26.29
C VAL A 56 -18.22 8.33 -25.81
N ARG A 57 -18.72 7.61 -24.81
CA ARG A 57 -18.13 6.36 -24.31
C ARG A 57 -18.09 5.28 -25.40
N ASP A 58 -19.15 5.16 -26.20
CA ASP A 58 -19.15 4.21 -27.32
C ASP A 58 -18.24 4.64 -28.48
N GLU A 59 -18.12 5.94 -28.77
CA GLU A 59 -17.11 6.47 -29.71
C GLU A 59 -15.68 6.13 -29.25
N LEU A 60 -15.42 6.07 -27.95
CA LEU A 60 -14.11 5.77 -27.36
C LEU A 60 -13.81 4.28 -27.21
N ARG A 61 -14.77 3.39 -27.49
CA ARG A 61 -14.68 1.94 -27.22
C ARG A 61 -13.36 1.28 -27.65
N PRO A 62 -12.81 1.51 -28.86
CA PRO A 62 -11.54 0.89 -29.28
C PRO A 62 -10.37 1.14 -28.33
N VAL A 63 -10.35 2.30 -27.66
CA VAL A 63 -9.33 2.65 -26.67
C VAL A 63 -9.71 2.16 -25.28
N LEU A 64 -10.97 2.29 -24.88
CA LEU A 64 -11.43 1.86 -23.55
C LEU A 64 -11.23 0.36 -23.32
N GLU A 65 -11.44 -0.48 -24.35
CA GLU A 65 -11.21 -1.93 -24.28
C GLU A 65 -9.73 -2.31 -24.11
N LYS A 66 -8.79 -1.40 -24.39
CA LYS A 66 -7.35 -1.60 -24.15
C LYS A 66 -6.90 -1.08 -22.78
N ILE A 67 -7.60 -0.08 -22.26
CA ILE A 67 -7.34 0.49 -20.94
C ILE A 67 -7.95 -0.40 -19.84
N TYR A 68 -9.16 -0.92 -20.05
CA TYR A 68 -9.92 -1.63 -19.04
C TYR A 68 -9.76 -3.15 -19.18
N SER A 69 -9.31 -3.81 -18.12
CA SER A 69 -8.97 -5.25 -18.13
C SER A 69 -10.20 -6.15 -18.30
N ASN A 70 -11.40 -5.67 -17.94
CA ASN A 70 -12.65 -6.39 -18.20
C ASN A 70 -13.23 -5.97 -19.56
N THR A 71 -12.87 -6.71 -20.61
CA THR A 71 -13.31 -6.47 -21.98
C THR A 71 -14.78 -6.82 -22.24
N GLU A 72 -15.44 -7.55 -21.33
CA GLU A 72 -16.82 -7.97 -21.51
C GLU A 72 -17.80 -6.83 -21.21
N ARG A 73 -17.45 -5.93 -20.28
CA ARG A 73 -18.32 -4.82 -19.89
C ARG A 73 -17.54 -3.58 -19.46
N LEU A 74 -17.45 -2.59 -20.35
CA LEU A 74 -16.90 -1.27 -20.02
C LEU A 74 -17.71 -0.58 -18.90
N PRO A 75 -17.09 0.30 -18.09
CA PRO A 75 -17.80 1.12 -17.12
C PRO A 75 -18.94 1.90 -17.77
N ALA A 76 -20.06 2.03 -17.05
CA ALA A 76 -21.15 2.90 -17.49
C ALA A 76 -20.77 4.37 -17.26
N VAL A 77 -21.39 5.28 -18.01
CA VAL A 77 -21.15 6.73 -17.88
C VAL A 77 -22.49 7.42 -17.67
N LEU A 78 -22.55 8.31 -16.68
CA LEU A 78 -23.72 9.14 -16.37
C LEU A 78 -23.27 10.58 -16.20
N ASP A 79 -24.03 11.53 -16.74
CA ASP A 79 -23.81 12.94 -16.45
C ASP A 79 -24.50 13.30 -15.11
N ASP A 80 -23.75 13.82 -14.14
CA ASP A 80 -24.23 14.07 -12.78
C ASP A 80 -23.84 15.47 -12.25
N ASP A 81 -24.59 15.97 -11.27
CA ASP A 81 -24.36 17.25 -10.60
C ASP A 81 -23.32 17.10 -9.48
N ILE A 82 -22.10 16.76 -9.87
CA ILE A 82 -20.94 16.67 -8.97
C ILE A 82 -20.08 17.94 -9.04
N THR A 83 -19.42 18.28 -7.94
CA THR A 83 -18.38 19.31 -7.91
C THR A 83 -17.06 18.64 -7.57
N SER A 84 -16.17 18.52 -8.54
CA SER A 84 -14.82 18.01 -8.26
C SER A 84 -13.97 19.10 -7.62
N THR A 85 -13.21 18.72 -6.59
CA THR A 85 -12.19 19.57 -5.96
C THR A 85 -10.92 19.69 -6.80
N ASP A 86 -10.76 18.84 -7.82
CA ASP A 86 -9.61 18.81 -8.73
C ASP A 86 -10.10 18.88 -10.19
N GLU A 87 -9.87 20.01 -10.84
CA GLU A 87 -10.28 20.26 -12.24
C GLU A 87 -9.71 19.23 -13.23
N ARG A 88 -8.65 18.52 -12.86
CA ARG A 88 -8.05 17.45 -13.68
C ARG A 88 -8.89 16.18 -13.69
N PHE A 89 -9.72 15.97 -12.67
CA PHE A 89 -10.60 14.81 -12.52
C PHE A 89 -12.05 15.29 -12.37
N PRO A 90 -12.71 15.78 -13.44
CA PRO A 90 -14.10 16.25 -13.38
C PRO A 90 -15.10 15.07 -13.46
N TYR A 91 -14.83 14.02 -12.68
CA TYR A 91 -15.68 12.84 -12.53
C TYR A 91 -15.62 12.32 -11.09
N ASP A 92 -16.64 11.54 -10.73
CA ASP A 92 -16.64 10.67 -9.55
C ASP A 92 -16.85 9.21 -10.00
N LEU A 93 -16.23 8.27 -9.29
CA LEU A 93 -16.25 6.86 -9.64
C LEU A 93 -17.01 6.06 -8.58
N LYS A 94 -18.16 5.51 -8.98
CA LYS A 94 -18.74 4.39 -8.24
C LYS A 94 -18.04 3.11 -8.66
N ALA A 95 -17.06 2.70 -7.86
CA ALA A 95 -16.21 1.56 -8.13
C ALA A 95 -16.91 0.19 -7.96
N GLY A 96 -16.31 -0.84 -8.54
CA GLY A 96 -16.75 -2.24 -8.46
C GLY A 96 -16.93 -2.91 -9.82
N VAL A 97 -17.43 -4.15 -9.84
CA VAL A 97 -17.63 -4.93 -11.09
C VAL A 97 -18.59 -4.26 -12.06
N LEU A 98 -19.53 -3.46 -11.53
CA LEU A 98 -20.48 -2.64 -12.28
C LEU A 98 -20.12 -1.16 -12.16
N ALA A 99 -18.86 -0.82 -12.44
CA ALA A 99 -18.36 0.54 -12.29
C ALA A 99 -19.20 1.56 -13.08
N VAL A 100 -19.49 2.70 -12.44
CA VAL A 100 -20.19 3.83 -13.05
C VAL A 100 -19.36 5.10 -12.86
N ILE A 101 -19.03 5.74 -13.97
CA ILE A 101 -18.33 7.02 -14.01
C ILE A 101 -19.39 8.12 -14.07
N HIS A 102 -19.48 8.92 -13.00
CA HIS A 102 -20.34 10.10 -12.94
C HIS A 102 -19.53 11.28 -13.45
N VAL A 103 -19.83 11.75 -14.64
CA VAL A 103 -19.14 12.87 -15.29
C VAL A 103 -19.86 14.18 -14.92
N GLN A 104 -19.10 15.21 -14.57
CA GLN A 104 -19.68 16.50 -14.23
C GLN A 104 -20.53 17.07 -15.38
N LYS A 105 -21.73 17.57 -15.08
CA LYS A 105 -22.56 18.25 -16.08
C LYS A 105 -21.92 19.55 -16.58
N GLY A 106 -22.15 19.85 -17.86
CA GLY A 106 -21.70 21.10 -18.48
C GLY A 106 -20.26 21.09 -19.01
N LEU A 107 -19.58 19.95 -18.98
CA LEU A 107 -18.26 19.79 -19.60
C LEU A 107 -18.33 19.94 -21.13
N THR A 108 -17.26 20.50 -21.71
CA THR A 108 -17.05 20.44 -23.18
C THR A 108 -16.86 18.99 -23.63
N LYS A 109 -17.05 18.72 -24.93
CA LYS A 109 -16.83 17.37 -25.50
C LYS A 109 -15.42 16.86 -25.17
N ASP A 110 -14.39 17.70 -25.25
CA ASP A 110 -13.01 17.34 -24.94
C ASP A 110 -12.78 16.99 -23.47
N GLN A 111 -13.39 17.77 -22.57
CA GLN A 111 -13.33 17.49 -21.13
C GLN A 111 -14.07 16.20 -20.78
N LYS A 112 -15.22 15.94 -21.41
CA LYS A 112 -15.96 14.68 -21.25
C LYS A 112 -15.15 13.48 -21.74
N VAL A 113 -14.47 13.58 -22.89
CA VAL A 113 -13.55 12.54 -23.38
C VAL A 113 -12.45 12.23 -22.36
N ARG A 114 -11.80 13.27 -21.82
CA ARG A 114 -10.76 13.15 -20.79
C ARG A 114 -11.28 12.47 -19.52
N ALA A 115 -12.45 12.91 -19.04
CA ALA A 115 -13.10 12.37 -17.85
C ALA A 115 -13.41 10.88 -18.00
N ILE A 116 -13.95 10.46 -19.15
CA ILE A 116 -14.27 9.06 -19.43
C ILE A 116 -13.00 8.20 -19.48
N LEU A 117 -11.92 8.68 -20.11
CA LEU A 117 -10.65 7.95 -20.16
C LEU A 117 -10.01 7.78 -18.78
N LEU A 118 -9.95 8.85 -17.99
CA LEU A 118 -9.42 8.81 -16.63
C LEU A 118 -10.28 7.93 -15.72
N GLY A 119 -11.59 8.12 -15.72
CA GLY A 119 -12.51 7.31 -14.91
C GLY A 119 -12.49 5.83 -15.30
N THR A 120 -12.29 5.50 -16.58
CA THR A 120 -12.12 4.11 -17.03
C THR A 120 -10.79 3.52 -16.57
N ALA A 121 -9.71 4.31 -16.66
CA ALA A 121 -8.40 3.91 -16.16
C ALA A 121 -8.39 3.73 -14.64
N GLU A 122 -9.12 4.55 -13.88
CA GLU A 122 -9.31 4.36 -12.44
C GLU A 122 -10.17 3.15 -12.14
N ALA A 123 -11.30 2.96 -12.84
CA ALA A 123 -12.17 1.80 -12.68
C ALA A 123 -11.43 0.47 -12.88
N ASP A 124 -10.42 0.45 -13.76
CA ASP A 124 -9.56 -0.71 -13.98
C ASP A 124 -8.89 -1.20 -12.68
N SER A 125 -8.63 -0.34 -11.69
CA SER A 125 -8.06 -0.79 -10.43
C SER A 125 -8.97 -1.78 -9.69
N TRP A 126 -10.27 -1.70 -9.93
CA TRP A 126 -11.32 -2.48 -9.27
C TRP A 126 -11.77 -3.71 -10.05
N THR A 127 -11.20 -3.98 -11.23
CA THR A 127 -11.53 -5.20 -11.98
C THR A 127 -11.00 -6.43 -11.26
N TYR A 128 -11.81 -7.49 -11.26
CA TYR A 128 -11.41 -8.79 -10.71
C TYR A 128 -10.16 -9.32 -11.42
N ARG A 129 -9.17 -9.75 -10.64
CA ARG A 129 -7.94 -10.38 -11.13
C ARG A 129 -7.73 -11.67 -10.38
N LYS A 130 -7.75 -12.78 -11.12
CA LYS A 130 -7.69 -14.15 -10.59
C LYS A 130 -6.46 -14.41 -9.70
N GLU A 131 -5.36 -13.70 -9.95
CA GLU A 131 -4.09 -13.87 -9.25
C GLU A 131 -3.77 -12.77 -8.22
N ALA A 132 -4.69 -11.82 -8.02
CA ALA A 132 -4.52 -10.76 -7.02
C ALA A 132 -4.31 -11.35 -5.62
N ARG A 133 -3.37 -10.76 -4.87
CA ARG A 133 -2.99 -11.23 -3.54
C ARG A 133 -4.07 -10.87 -2.52
N GLN A 134 -4.59 -9.66 -2.60
CA GLN A 134 -5.69 -9.16 -1.76
C GLN A 134 -6.81 -8.58 -2.62
N ASP A 135 -8.01 -8.53 -2.03
CA ASP A 135 -9.10 -7.77 -2.64
C ASP A 135 -8.73 -6.29 -2.62
N TYR A 136 -8.71 -5.66 -3.80
CA TYR A 136 -8.36 -4.26 -3.94
C TYR A 136 -9.23 -3.34 -3.08
N ALA A 137 -10.51 -3.68 -2.88
CA ALA A 137 -11.38 -2.94 -1.98
C ALA A 137 -10.82 -2.89 -0.55
N GLN A 138 -10.35 -4.03 -0.05
CA GLN A 138 -9.76 -4.11 1.29
C GLN A 138 -8.46 -3.29 1.40
N LEU A 139 -7.66 -3.29 0.33
CA LEU A 139 -6.42 -2.49 0.28
C LEU A 139 -6.72 -0.99 0.35
N ILE A 140 -7.71 -0.53 -0.42
CA ILE A 140 -8.14 0.86 -0.42
C ILE A 140 -8.78 1.27 0.92
N HIS A 141 -9.57 0.38 1.55
CA HIS A 141 -10.10 0.63 2.89
C HIS A 141 -8.99 0.73 3.94
N LYS A 142 -7.95 -0.10 3.88
CA LYS A 142 -6.78 0.01 4.78
C LYS A 142 -6.09 1.36 4.61
N ILE A 143 -5.97 1.87 3.39
CA ILE A 143 -5.43 3.21 3.16
C ILE A 143 -6.35 4.27 3.77
N LYS A 144 -7.66 4.20 3.51
CA LYS A 144 -8.64 5.16 4.07
C LYS A 144 -8.57 5.23 5.60
N TYR A 145 -8.65 4.08 6.27
CA TYR A 145 -8.64 4.04 7.73
C TYR A 145 -7.26 4.33 8.33
N GLY A 146 -6.18 4.07 7.58
CA GLY A 146 -4.81 4.36 8.03
C GLY A 146 -4.37 5.80 7.81
N TYR A 147 -4.82 6.45 6.73
CA TYR A 147 -4.26 7.74 6.27
C TYR A 147 -5.31 8.82 5.98
N GLY A 148 -6.57 8.46 5.73
CA GLY A 148 -7.65 9.39 5.39
C GLY A 148 -8.16 9.23 3.95
N ASP A 149 -9.26 9.93 3.65
CA ASP A 149 -9.89 9.91 2.33
C ASP A 149 -9.04 10.61 1.27
N ASP A 150 -8.30 11.67 1.62
CA ASP A 150 -7.47 12.42 0.66
C ASP A 150 -6.33 11.57 0.09
N GLN A 151 -5.66 10.77 0.93
CA GLN A 151 -4.58 9.87 0.50
C GLN A 151 -5.14 8.69 -0.31
N LYS A 152 -6.30 8.18 0.08
CA LYS A 152 -7.04 7.17 -0.68
C LYS A 152 -7.34 7.67 -2.10
N ASP A 153 -7.89 8.88 -2.22
CA ASP A 153 -8.23 9.49 -3.51
C ASP A 153 -6.99 9.82 -4.34
N ALA A 154 -5.92 10.33 -3.72
CA ALA A 154 -4.65 10.60 -4.39
C ALA A 154 -4.04 9.34 -5.02
N ILE A 155 -4.11 8.20 -4.35
CA ILE A 155 -3.60 6.91 -4.87
C ILE A 155 -4.47 6.40 -6.01
N LEU A 156 -5.80 6.47 -5.88
CA LEU A 156 -6.74 6.05 -6.94
C LEU A 156 -6.55 6.87 -8.21
N ARG A 157 -6.48 8.20 -8.08
CA ARG A 157 -6.21 9.11 -9.19
C ARG A 157 -4.84 8.84 -9.83
N MET A 158 -3.84 8.51 -9.02
CA MET A 158 -2.51 8.14 -9.53
C MET A 158 -2.52 6.82 -10.29
N TYR A 159 -3.34 5.85 -9.88
CA TYR A 159 -3.52 4.62 -10.64
C TYR A 159 -4.01 4.92 -12.06
N ALA A 160 -5.01 5.79 -12.20
CA ALA A 160 -5.53 6.20 -13.50
C ALA A 160 -4.43 6.81 -14.39
N ASP A 161 -3.64 7.73 -13.83
CA ASP A 161 -2.49 8.35 -14.51
C ASP A 161 -1.46 7.31 -14.97
N LEU A 162 -1.09 6.36 -14.09
CA LEU A 162 -0.14 5.29 -14.41
C LEU A 162 -0.68 4.35 -15.48
N ARG A 163 -1.97 3.99 -15.40
CA ARG A 163 -2.62 3.09 -16.34
C ARG A 163 -2.69 3.70 -17.75
N LEU A 164 -3.04 4.99 -17.83
CA LEU A 164 -3.00 5.73 -19.10
C LEU A 164 -1.59 5.89 -19.64
N LEU A 165 -0.60 6.18 -18.78
CA LEU A 165 0.81 6.25 -19.18
C LEU A 165 1.27 4.92 -19.80
N SER A 166 0.99 3.80 -19.12
CA SER A 166 1.34 2.46 -19.61
C SER A 166 0.64 2.13 -20.93
N PHE A 167 -0.66 2.44 -21.06
CA PHE A 167 -1.38 2.23 -22.31
C PHE A 167 -0.77 3.05 -23.45
N PHE A 168 -0.66 4.37 -23.29
CA PHE A 168 -0.20 5.29 -24.34
C PHE A 168 1.24 5.05 -24.80
N ASN A 169 2.08 4.52 -23.91
CA ASN A 169 3.44 4.12 -24.21
C ASN A 169 3.54 2.70 -24.80
N GLY A 170 2.48 1.90 -24.70
CA GLY A 170 2.41 0.55 -25.24
C GLY A 170 2.22 0.49 -26.76
N ALA A 171 2.59 -0.65 -27.36
CA ALA A 171 2.54 -0.87 -28.80
C ALA A 171 1.11 -0.84 -29.39
N ASP A 172 0.10 -1.16 -28.58
CA ASP A 172 -1.31 -1.24 -29.00
C ASP A 172 -2.00 0.14 -29.11
N ALA A 173 -1.43 1.20 -28.52
CA ALA A 173 -2.09 2.50 -28.43
C ALA A 173 -2.36 3.12 -29.81
N GLU A 174 -1.38 3.06 -30.71
CA GLU A 174 -1.50 3.68 -32.02
C GLU A 174 -2.59 3.03 -32.88
N ALA A 175 -2.68 1.70 -32.84
CA ALA A 175 -3.72 0.95 -33.53
C ALA A 175 -5.12 1.26 -32.97
N ALA A 176 -5.27 1.29 -31.64
CA ALA A 176 -6.54 1.60 -30.98
C ALA A 176 -7.02 3.03 -31.27
N ILE A 177 -6.11 4.01 -31.23
CA ILE A 177 -6.42 5.41 -31.55
C ILE A 177 -6.77 5.58 -33.03
N GLY A 178 -6.13 4.81 -33.92
CA GLY A 178 -6.43 4.82 -35.36
C GLY A 178 -7.86 4.43 -35.71
N GLN A 179 -8.51 3.62 -34.86
CA GLN A 179 -9.89 3.16 -35.03
C GLN A 179 -10.95 4.13 -34.51
N LEU A 180 -10.53 5.21 -33.82
CA LEU A 180 -11.46 6.19 -33.27
C LEU A 180 -12.08 7.08 -34.36
N PRO A 181 -13.34 7.51 -34.20
CA PRO A 181 -13.94 8.50 -35.07
C PRO A 181 -13.30 9.88 -34.86
N GLU A 182 -13.27 10.70 -35.92
CA GLU A 182 -12.64 12.03 -35.93
C GLU A 182 -13.15 12.95 -34.80
N GLY A 183 -14.40 12.77 -34.37
CA GLY A 183 -15.03 13.55 -33.30
C GLY A 183 -14.45 13.36 -31.90
N VAL A 184 -13.60 12.35 -31.66
CA VAL A 184 -12.90 12.14 -30.38
C VAL A 184 -11.40 11.89 -30.55
N LYS A 185 -10.98 11.43 -31.73
CA LYS A 185 -9.59 11.04 -32.04
C LYS A 185 -8.57 12.12 -31.75
N GLY A 186 -8.83 13.38 -32.13
CA GLY A 186 -7.90 14.49 -31.89
C GLY A 186 -7.62 14.72 -30.41
N THR A 187 -8.65 14.60 -29.56
CA THR A 187 -8.55 14.76 -28.11
C THR A 187 -7.73 13.63 -27.49
N VAL A 188 -7.95 12.38 -27.93
CA VAL A 188 -7.18 11.22 -27.47
C VAL A 188 -5.72 11.30 -27.91
N GLN A 189 -5.44 11.74 -29.14
CA GLN A 189 -4.08 11.96 -29.62
C GLN A 189 -3.36 13.03 -28.79
N LYS A 190 -4.05 14.13 -28.45
CA LYS A 190 -3.49 15.17 -27.57
C LYS A 190 -3.16 14.60 -26.19
N MET A 191 -4.05 13.80 -25.60
CA MET A 191 -3.77 13.13 -24.33
C MET A 191 -2.57 12.18 -24.42
N ARG A 192 -2.45 11.40 -25.50
CA ARG A 192 -1.29 10.52 -25.72
C ARG A 192 0.02 11.32 -25.64
N SER A 193 0.10 12.45 -26.36
CA SER A 193 1.27 13.33 -26.31
C SER A 193 1.53 13.84 -24.90
N GLU A 194 0.50 14.33 -24.20
CA GLU A 194 0.64 14.81 -22.81
C GLU A 194 1.21 13.76 -21.85
N TYR A 195 0.85 12.48 -21.98
CA TYR A 195 1.39 11.40 -21.15
C TYR A 195 2.78 10.95 -21.57
N VAL A 196 3.01 10.76 -22.87
CA VAL A 196 4.29 10.25 -23.39
C VAL A 196 5.39 11.29 -23.22
N ASP A 197 5.11 12.56 -23.50
CA ASP A 197 6.09 13.64 -23.41
C ASP A 197 6.42 13.99 -21.94
N ASN A 198 5.48 13.77 -21.01
CA ASN A 198 5.65 14.06 -19.58
C ASN A 198 5.79 12.80 -18.70
N LYS A 199 6.19 11.65 -19.27
CA LYS A 199 6.27 10.37 -18.54
C LYS A 199 7.10 10.43 -17.25
N THR A 200 8.17 11.21 -17.24
CA THR A 200 9.00 11.42 -16.05
C THR A 200 8.25 12.18 -14.97
N GLU A 201 7.45 13.19 -15.32
CA GLU A 201 6.65 13.94 -14.35
C GLU A 201 5.56 13.08 -13.74
N VAL A 202 4.83 12.30 -14.55
CA VAL A 202 3.83 11.34 -14.07
C VAL A 202 4.47 10.36 -13.09
N TRP A 203 5.66 9.84 -13.43
CA TRP A 203 6.43 8.98 -12.54
C TRP A 203 6.82 9.71 -11.24
N GLN A 204 7.29 10.95 -11.29
CA GLN A 204 7.61 11.72 -10.08
C GLN A 204 6.38 11.96 -9.19
N ARG A 205 5.20 12.22 -9.77
CA ARG A 205 3.96 12.33 -8.99
C ARG A 205 3.61 11.00 -8.31
N TRP A 206 3.76 9.87 -9.01
CA TRP A 206 3.67 8.57 -8.38
C TRP A 206 4.68 8.44 -7.23
N MET A 207 5.93 8.83 -7.44
CA MET A 207 6.96 8.77 -6.39
C MET A 207 6.63 9.62 -5.16
N ASN A 208 5.84 10.68 -5.29
CA ASN A 208 5.39 11.49 -4.15
C ASN A 208 4.28 10.82 -3.33
N VAL A 209 3.37 10.08 -3.98
CA VAL A 209 2.27 9.38 -3.29
C VAL A 209 2.59 7.91 -3.02
N LYS A 210 3.70 7.40 -3.58
CA LYS A 210 4.05 5.99 -3.50
C LYS A 210 4.18 5.55 -2.07
N MET A 211 4.63 6.38 -1.12
CA MET A 211 4.90 5.90 0.24
C MET A 211 3.67 5.26 0.90
N TYR A 212 2.49 5.86 0.72
CA TYR A 212 1.22 5.31 1.15
C TYR A 212 0.84 4.04 0.37
N ALA A 213 1.08 4.06 -0.95
CA ALA A 213 0.71 2.97 -1.84
C ALA A 213 1.68 1.77 -1.77
N ARG A 214 2.95 2.00 -1.44
CA ARG A 214 4.14 1.15 -1.62
C ARG A 214 3.95 -0.24 -1.02
N ARG A 215 3.20 -0.32 0.08
CA ARG A 215 3.09 -1.50 0.94
C ARG A 215 1.66 -1.99 1.10
N VAL A 216 0.66 -1.21 0.68
CA VAL A 216 -0.75 -1.63 0.70
C VAL A 216 -1.23 -2.05 -0.68
N VAL A 217 -0.90 -1.30 -1.74
CA VAL A 217 -1.40 -1.60 -3.10
C VAL A 217 -0.29 -1.88 -4.12
N ALA A 218 0.92 -1.34 -3.97
CA ALA A 218 1.94 -1.36 -5.02
C ALA A 218 2.56 -2.75 -5.27
N GLY A 219 2.63 -3.59 -4.23
CA GLY A 219 3.07 -4.98 -4.32
C GLY A 219 1.97 -5.96 -4.78
N ASP A 220 0.75 -5.44 -4.94
CA ASP A 220 -0.45 -6.19 -5.30
C ASP A 220 -0.85 -5.90 -6.76
N GLU A 221 -1.60 -6.82 -7.35
CA GLU A 221 -2.26 -6.55 -8.63
C GLU A 221 -3.44 -5.59 -8.40
N PRO A 222 -3.65 -4.58 -9.26
CA PRO A 222 -2.95 -4.34 -10.54
C PRO A 222 -1.67 -3.52 -10.52
N PHE A 223 -1.35 -2.83 -9.43
CA PHE A 223 -0.24 -1.88 -9.45
C PHE A 223 1.09 -2.56 -9.78
N ARG A 224 1.33 -3.77 -9.28
CA ARG A 224 2.59 -4.47 -9.48
C ARG A 224 2.94 -4.63 -10.95
N SER A 225 2.05 -5.22 -11.74
CA SER A 225 2.27 -5.44 -13.18
C SER A 225 2.41 -4.11 -13.93
N LEU A 226 1.56 -3.14 -13.60
CA LEU A 226 1.59 -1.79 -14.19
C LEU A 226 2.92 -1.07 -13.94
N LEU A 227 3.37 -1.04 -12.68
CA LEU A 227 4.61 -0.38 -12.28
C LEU A 227 5.84 -1.05 -12.88
N ARG A 228 5.84 -2.39 -12.97
CA ARG A 228 6.91 -3.14 -13.66
C ARG A 228 7.02 -2.75 -15.13
N GLN A 229 5.88 -2.66 -15.83
CA GLN A 229 5.88 -2.25 -17.23
C GLN A 229 6.39 -0.82 -17.43
N ILE A 230 5.92 0.13 -16.62
CA ILE A 230 6.35 1.54 -16.71
C ILE A 230 7.84 1.68 -16.44
N LYS A 231 8.40 0.96 -15.45
CA LYS A 231 9.85 0.98 -15.18
C LYS A 231 10.67 0.51 -16.38
N LYS A 232 10.28 -0.62 -16.98
CA LYS A 232 10.92 -1.13 -18.20
C LYS A 232 10.91 -0.09 -19.31
N ASP A 233 9.78 0.59 -19.48
CA ASP A 233 9.60 1.66 -20.47
C ASP A 233 10.42 2.94 -20.16
N LEU A 234 10.77 3.15 -18.89
CA LEU A 234 11.68 4.19 -18.42
C LEU A 234 13.15 3.74 -18.44
N GLY A 235 13.46 2.51 -18.90
CA GLY A 235 14.81 1.96 -18.94
C GLY A 235 15.35 1.50 -17.59
N GLN A 236 14.48 1.33 -16.60
CA GLN A 236 14.83 0.73 -15.30
C GLN A 236 14.57 -0.78 -15.38
N GLU A 237 15.63 -1.55 -15.62
CA GLU A 237 15.55 -3.01 -15.63
C GLU A 237 15.63 -3.55 -14.20
N GLU A 238 14.58 -4.28 -13.78
CA GLU A 238 14.61 -5.11 -12.58
C GLU A 238 15.61 -6.24 -12.84
N PRO A 239 16.58 -6.50 -11.94
CA PRO A 239 17.49 -7.61 -12.11
C PRO A 239 16.70 -8.93 -12.10
N PRO A 240 17.22 -9.99 -12.74
CA PRO A 240 16.54 -11.27 -12.76
C PRO A 240 16.34 -11.79 -11.33
N PRO A 241 15.20 -12.46 -11.05
CA PRO A 241 14.94 -13.04 -9.74
C PRO A 241 16.10 -13.88 -9.24
N ARG A 242 16.47 -13.66 -7.97
CA ARG A 242 17.56 -14.38 -7.32
C ARG A 242 17.06 -15.02 -6.04
N LYS A 243 17.35 -16.32 -5.89
CA LYS A 243 16.99 -17.06 -4.68
C LYS A 243 17.78 -16.58 -3.47
N TRP A 244 17.22 -16.76 -2.29
CA TRP A 244 17.82 -16.35 -1.01
C TRP A 244 19.23 -16.91 -0.81
N LEU A 245 19.42 -18.21 -1.02
CA LEU A 245 20.72 -18.86 -0.79
C LEU A 245 21.79 -18.50 -1.83
N ASP A 246 21.37 -18.02 -3.00
CA ASP A 246 22.26 -17.52 -4.07
C ASP A 246 22.56 -16.02 -3.90
N SER A 247 21.83 -15.36 -3.00
CA SER A 247 21.97 -13.95 -2.66
C SER A 247 22.97 -13.72 -1.52
N VAL A 248 23.35 -14.78 -0.80
CA VAL A 248 24.25 -14.72 0.35
C VAL A 248 25.63 -15.28 0.00
N GLY A 249 26.66 -14.55 0.40
CA GLY A 249 28.05 -14.96 0.28
C GLY A 249 28.35 -16.23 1.10
N PRO A 250 29.43 -16.95 0.77
CA PRO A 250 29.77 -18.23 1.39
C PRO A 250 29.91 -18.16 2.92
N GLU A 251 30.35 -17.03 3.46
CA GLU A 251 30.50 -16.78 4.89
C GLU A 251 29.18 -16.81 5.66
N PHE A 252 28.07 -16.58 4.97
CA PHE A 252 26.73 -16.46 5.57
C PHE A 252 25.83 -17.65 5.26
N LYS A 253 26.20 -18.53 4.32
CA LYS A 253 25.31 -19.58 3.80
C LYS A 253 24.73 -20.49 4.87
N GLU A 254 25.54 -20.92 5.85
CA GLU A 254 25.06 -21.76 6.94
C GLU A 254 24.02 -21.05 7.81
N TRP A 255 24.26 -19.78 8.15
CA TRP A 255 23.31 -18.98 8.93
C TRP A 255 22.04 -18.66 8.14
N ALA A 256 22.19 -18.36 6.85
CA ALA A 256 21.09 -18.11 5.94
C ALA A 256 20.18 -19.35 5.81
N GLN A 257 20.75 -20.55 5.79
CA GLN A 257 20.03 -21.81 5.81
C GLN A 257 19.31 -22.01 7.15
N GLU A 258 19.99 -21.79 8.28
CA GLU A 258 19.38 -21.92 9.62
C GLU A 258 18.19 -20.96 9.81
N VAL A 259 18.25 -19.75 9.22
CA VAL A 259 17.13 -18.81 9.23
C VAL A 259 15.92 -19.38 8.49
N VAL A 260 16.07 -19.93 7.28
CA VAL A 260 14.92 -20.47 6.51
C VAL A 260 14.39 -21.79 7.05
N ASP A 261 15.24 -22.61 7.67
CA ASP A 261 14.85 -23.87 8.29
C ASP A 261 14.06 -23.66 9.59
N ASN A 262 14.20 -22.49 10.22
CA ASN A 262 13.46 -22.11 11.42
C ASN A 262 12.39 -21.06 11.12
N GLU A 263 11.20 -21.52 10.75
CA GLU A 263 10.07 -20.65 10.40
C GLU A 263 9.77 -19.57 11.45
N LYS A 264 9.82 -19.88 12.74
CA LYS A 264 9.56 -18.90 13.80
C LYS A 264 10.62 -17.80 13.81
N LEU A 265 11.89 -18.17 13.69
CA LEU A 265 12.99 -17.20 13.60
C LEU A 265 12.90 -16.38 12.31
N TYR A 266 12.60 -17.03 11.19
CA TYR A 266 12.37 -16.36 9.91
C TYR A 266 11.30 -15.29 10.03
N ILE A 267 10.12 -15.64 10.55
CA ILE A 267 9.00 -14.70 10.76
C ILE A 267 9.41 -13.60 11.73
N THR A 268 10.18 -13.93 12.78
CA THR A 268 10.65 -12.93 13.74
C THR A 268 11.59 -11.92 13.10
N LEU A 269 12.52 -12.35 12.25
CA LEU A 269 13.49 -11.48 11.59
C LEU A 269 12.91 -10.67 10.43
N THR A 270 11.93 -11.24 9.72
CA THR A 270 11.39 -10.70 8.46
C THR A 270 9.95 -10.20 8.57
N GLY A 271 9.23 -10.46 9.65
CA GLY A 271 7.80 -10.11 9.76
C GLY A 271 6.89 -10.79 8.73
N LEU A 272 7.39 -11.66 7.85
CA LEU A 272 6.64 -12.31 6.78
C LEU A 272 5.80 -13.47 7.31
N LYS A 273 4.62 -13.15 7.84
CA LYS A 273 3.71 -14.09 8.52
C LYS A 273 3.07 -15.10 7.55
N GLU A 274 2.86 -14.71 6.29
CA GLU A 274 2.20 -15.54 5.27
C GLU A 274 3.21 -16.45 4.55
N LEU A 275 2.85 -17.73 4.34
CA LEU A 275 3.72 -18.69 3.63
C LEU A 275 4.07 -18.20 2.21
N ARG A 276 3.10 -17.62 1.50
CA ARG A 276 3.30 -17.08 0.15
C ARG A 276 4.36 -15.98 0.11
N GLU A 277 4.40 -15.11 1.12
CA GLU A 277 5.41 -14.04 1.22
C GLU A 277 6.81 -14.61 1.47
N ARG A 278 6.92 -15.62 2.33
CA ARG A 278 8.19 -16.31 2.57
C ARG A 278 8.72 -16.98 1.31
N VAL A 279 7.86 -17.70 0.59
CA VAL A 279 8.23 -18.36 -0.67
C VAL A 279 8.66 -17.34 -1.71
N GLU A 280 7.91 -16.25 -1.88
CA GLU A 280 8.28 -15.19 -2.82
C GLU A 280 9.64 -14.59 -2.48
N PHE A 281 9.89 -14.23 -1.21
CA PHE A 281 11.20 -13.71 -0.82
C PHE A 281 12.31 -14.74 -1.07
N GLN A 282 12.08 -16.02 -0.79
CA GLN A 282 13.08 -17.06 -0.97
C GLN A 282 13.41 -17.31 -2.45
N GLU A 283 12.46 -17.10 -3.35
CA GLU A 283 12.65 -17.26 -4.80
C GLU A 283 13.12 -15.96 -5.49
N ASP A 284 12.78 -14.80 -4.92
CA ASP A 284 13.09 -13.47 -5.44
C ASP A 284 13.43 -12.49 -4.31
N THR A 285 14.68 -12.55 -3.84
CA THR A 285 15.14 -11.89 -2.62
C THR A 285 15.37 -10.38 -2.76
N HIS A 286 15.67 -9.90 -3.98
CA HIS A 286 16.04 -8.50 -4.25
C HIS A 286 17.05 -7.94 -3.21
N GLY A 287 18.11 -8.70 -2.97
CA GLY A 287 19.16 -8.31 -2.04
C GLY A 287 20.41 -9.17 -2.19
N LEU A 288 21.54 -8.64 -1.74
CA LEU A 288 22.84 -9.33 -1.74
C LEU A 288 23.53 -9.12 -0.38
N TRP A 289 24.14 -10.18 0.16
CA TRP A 289 24.88 -10.15 1.41
C TRP A 289 26.31 -10.62 1.18
N LEU A 290 27.25 -9.69 1.04
CA LEU A 290 28.60 -9.98 0.54
C LEU A 290 29.68 -9.29 1.37
N MET A 291 30.81 -9.96 1.55
CA MET A 291 32.00 -9.36 2.16
C MET A 291 32.58 -8.25 1.27
N GLU A 292 33.27 -7.26 1.86
CA GLU A 292 33.87 -6.12 1.14
C GLU A 292 34.86 -6.51 0.02
N ASP A 293 35.42 -7.73 0.08
CA ASP A 293 36.35 -8.30 -0.88
C ASP A 293 35.74 -9.43 -1.73
N SER A 294 34.42 -9.61 -1.68
CA SER A 294 33.72 -10.63 -2.46
C SER A 294 33.87 -10.36 -3.96
N PRO A 295 34.20 -11.39 -4.78
CA PRO A 295 34.23 -11.25 -6.23
C PRO A 295 32.84 -11.01 -6.84
N ASP A 296 31.77 -11.36 -6.13
CA ASP A 296 30.38 -11.20 -6.57
C ASP A 296 29.82 -9.82 -6.25
N LEU A 297 30.61 -8.94 -5.62
CA LEU A 297 30.18 -7.60 -5.24
C LEU A 297 30.00 -6.72 -6.49
N PRO A 298 28.78 -6.20 -6.77
CA PRO A 298 28.55 -5.34 -7.92
C PRO A 298 29.42 -4.08 -7.89
N GLU A 299 29.91 -3.63 -9.05
CA GLU A 299 30.78 -2.44 -9.16
C GLU A 299 30.17 -1.21 -8.47
N LYS A 300 28.85 -1.00 -8.62
CA LYS A 300 28.13 0.12 -7.99
C LYS A 300 28.16 0.09 -6.46
N ALA A 301 28.36 -1.08 -5.85
CA ALA A 301 28.37 -1.26 -4.40
C ALA A 301 29.79 -1.29 -3.80
N LYS A 302 30.85 -1.29 -4.62
CA LYS A 302 32.25 -1.37 -4.13
C LYS A 302 32.71 -0.11 -3.37
N SER A 303 32.13 1.04 -3.66
CA SER A 303 32.47 2.32 -3.03
C SER A 303 31.62 2.66 -1.81
N VAL A 304 30.73 1.75 -1.39
CA VAL A 304 29.85 1.96 -0.25
C VAL A 304 30.66 2.17 1.03
N GLU A 305 30.34 3.23 1.77
CA GLU A 305 30.94 3.47 3.07
C GLU A 305 30.36 2.49 4.11
N ILE A 306 31.25 1.81 4.82
CA ILE A 306 30.86 0.89 5.88
C ILE A 306 30.63 1.68 7.18
N ASP A 307 29.43 1.56 7.73
CA ASP A 307 29.10 2.14 9.04
C ASP A 307 29.98 1.48 10.12
N LYS A 308 30.76 2.30 10.84
CA LYS A 308 31.72 1.80 11.84
C LYS A 308 31.05 1.13 13.04
N SER A 309 29.78 1.43 13.31
CA SER A 309 29.04 0.92 14.47
C SER A 309 28.43 -0.46 14.21
N SER A 310 27.97 -0.72 12.99
CA SER A 310 27.40 -2.01 12.58
C SER A 310 28.40 -2.89 11.85
N GLY A 311 29.41 -2.29 11.21
CA GLY A 311 30.33 -2.95 10.29
C GLY A 311 29.69 -3.33 8.95
N VAL A 312 28.54 -2.73 8.62
CA VAL A 312 27.77 -2.99 7.39
C VAL A 312 27.59 -1.69 6.61
N GLY A 313 27.96 -1.71 5.33
CA GLY A 313 27.58 -0.71 4.35
C GLY A 313 26.35 -1.18 3.57
N VAL A 314 25.49 -0.24 3.13
CA VAL A 314 24.29 -0.58 2.34
C VAL A 314 24.24 0.26 1.07
N TYR A 315 24.26 -0.41 -0.08
CA TYR A 315 23.86 0.18 -1.35
C TYR A 315 22.36 -0.05 -1.54
N ARG A 316 21.60 1.02 -1.80
CA ARG A 316 20.17 0.97 -2.14
C ARG A 316 19.97 1.51 -3.54
N GLU A 317 19.37 0.69 -4.39
CA GLU A 317 18.81 1.12 -5.68
C GLU A 317 17.28 1.05 -5.55
N ASP A 318 16.64 2.22 -5.45
CA ASP A 318 15.17 2.31 -5.39
C ASP A 318 14.64 2.11 -6.81
N LEU A 319 14.15 0.90 -7.07
CA LEU A 319 13.56 0.55 -8.35
C LEU A 319 12.15 1.14 -8.51
N GLY A 320 11.60 1.85 -7.52
CA GLY A 320 10.26 2.41 -7.50
C GLY A 320 9.18 1.43 -7.05
N GLY A 321 8.03 1.96 -6.62
CA GLY A 321 6.81 1.19 -6.40
C GLY A 321 6.87 0.06 -5.36
N GLY A 322 7.78 0.10 -4.38
CA GLY A 322 7.93 -1.01 -3.41
C GLY A 322 9.31 -1.57 -3.37
N PHE A 323 9.91 -1.68 -4.54
CA PHE A 323 11.04 -2.55 -4.78
C PHE A 323 12.35 -1.78 -4.57
N ASN A 324 13.19 -2.29 -3.68
CA ASN A 324 14.57 -1.85 -3.56
C ASN A 324 15.45 -3.05 -3.89
N GLU A 325 16.51 -2.81 -4.64
CA GLU A 325 17.67 -3.69 -4.62
C GLU A 325 18.61 -3.22 -3.52
N LEU A 326 18.96 -4.14 -2.62
CA LEU A 326 19.83 -3.84 -1.48
C LEU A 326 21.09 -4.69 -1.56
N THR A 327 22.26 -4.07 -1.64
CA THR A 327 23.53 -4.77 -1.45
C THR A 327 24.11 -4.41 -0.09
N PHE A 328 24.20 -5.40 0.79
CA PHE A 328 24.84 -5.32 2.10
C PHE A 328 26.31 -5.73 1.97
N VAL A 329 27.20 -4.79 2.31
CA VAL A 329 28.65 -4.95 2.24
C VAL A 329 29.21 -5.06 3.65
N PHE A 330 29.76 -6.22 3.99
CA PHE A 330 30.26 -6.53 5.33
C PHE A 330 31.76 -6.28 5.44
N SER A 331 32.19 -5.62 6.51
CA SER A 331 33.62 -5.41 6.70
C SER A 331 34.36 -6.71 7.00
N LYS A 332 35.51 -6.91 6.35
CA LYS A 332 36.44 -8.03 6.66
C LYS A 332 36.98 -8.04 8.08
N LYS A 333 36.80 -6.94 8.83
CA LYS A 333 37.18 -6.83 10.24
C LYS A 333 36.21 -7.58 11.16
N LEU A 334 34.98 -7.82 10.72
CA LEU A 334 33.98 -8.55 11.49
C LEU A 334 34.30 -10.05 11.51
N LYS A 335 34.18 -10.68 12.68
CA LYS A 335 34.38 -12.13 12.87
C LYS A 335 33.44 -12.69 13.93
N GLY A 336 33.18 -14.00 13.87
CA GLY A 336 32.41 -14.73 14.88
C GLY A 336 31.06 -14.09 15.18
N GLY A 337 30.75 -13.90 16.47
CA GLY A 337 29.49 -13.30 16.92
C GLY A 337 29.22 -11.89 16.40
N ALA A 338 30.26 -11.09 16.12
CA ALA A 338 30.08 -9.75 15.55
C ALA A 338 29.65 -9.81 14.08
N LEU A 339 30.24 -10.71 13.28
CA LEU A 339 29.85 -10.92 11.89
C LEU A 339 28.42 -11.50 11.81
N LYS A 340 28.10 -12.46 12.67
CA LYS A 340 26.75 -13.04 12.77
C LYS A 340 25.72 -11.99 13.18
N GLY A 341 26.03 -11.16 14.16
CA GLY A 341 25.18 -10.04 14.58
C GLY A 341 24.94 -9.05 13.44
N ALA A 342 25.98 -8.66 12.72
CA ALA A 342 25.86 -7.80 11.54
C ALA A 342 24.97 -8.41 10.46
N PHE A 343 25.12 -9.72 10.20
CA PHE A 343 24.28 -10.45 9.24
C PHE A 343 22.80 -10.42 9.64
N LEU A 344 22.46 -10.76 10.89
CA LEU A 344 21.06 -10.72 11.36
C LEU A 344 20.50 -9.28 11.38
N TYR A 345 21.30 -8.31 11.81
CA TYR A 345 20.95 -6.89 11.72
C TYR A 345 20.58 -6.49 10.29
N SER A 346 21.32 -6.96 9.27
CA SER A 346 21.05 -6.58 7.87
C SER A 346 19.73 -7.16 7.35
N ILE A 347 19.31 -8.34 7.81
CA ILE A 347 18.00 -8.93 7.49
C ILE A 347 16.89 -8.07 8.09
N ILE A 348 17.04 -7.71 9.37
CA ILE A 348 16.10 -6.82 10.07
C ILE A 348 16.06 -5.45 9.41
N PHE A 349 17.21 -4.87 9.08
CA PHE A 349 17.33 -3.58 8.39
C PHE A 349 16.58 -3.60 7.06
N ARG A 350 16.79 -4.63 6.22
CA ARG A 350 16.03 -4.80 4.98
C ARG A 350 14.54 -4.80 5.27
N GLN A 351 14.12 -5.54 6.30
CA GLN A 351 12.71 -5.63 6.63
C GLN A 351 12.14 -4.29 7.12
N LEU A 352 12.85 -3.57 7.97
CA LEU A 352 12.41 -2.26 8.47
C LEU A 352 12.38 -1.20 7.37
N LEU A 353 13.29 -1.27 6.39
CA LEU A 353 13.17 -0.49 5.16
C LEU A 353 11.86 -0.76 4.42
N SER A 354 11.24 -1.91 4.63
CA SER A 354 9.94 -2.29 4.06
C SER A 354 8.76 -2.23 5.05
N ASP A 355 8.95 -1.98 6.35
CA ASP A 355 7.87 -1.89 7.36
C ASP A 355 7.40 -0.44 7.62
N PHE A 356 6.22 -0.04 7.10
CA PHE A 356 5.79 1.38 7.02
C PHE A 356 4.87 1.76 8.14
N GLN A 357 4.28 0.80 8.85
CA GLN A 357 3.50 1.11 10.04
C GLN A 357 4.35 1.92 11.03
N MET A 358 5.64 1.61 11.13
CA MET A 358 6.59 2.43 11.88
C MET A 358 6.69 3.88 11.33
N LEU A 359 6.96 4.05 10.03
CA LEU A 359 7.19 5.40 9.46
C LEU A 359 5.90 6.24 9.39
N ALA A 360 4.75 5.63 9.15
CA ALA A 360 3.45 6.29 9.16
C ALA A 360 3.17 6.96 10.52
N THR A 361 3.39 6.22 11.61
CA THR A 361 3.22 6.73 12.97
C THR A 361 4.13 7.92 13.24
N ALA A 362 5.32 7.98 12.62
CA ALA A 362 6.28 9.07 12.78
C ALA A 362 5.98 10.33 11.93
N GLY A 363 5.01 10.28 11.03
CA GLY A 363 4.78 11.34 10.02
C GLY A 363 4.46 12.72 10.61
N THR A 364 3.79 12.79 11.76
CA THR A 364 3.40 14.06 12.40
C THR A 364 4.59 14.85 12.92
N ASP A 365 5.74 14.23 13.18
CA ASP A 365 6.98 14.94 13.53
C ASP A 365 7.54 15.76 12.36
N PHE A 366 7.11 15.47 11.13
CA PHE A 366 7.52 16.15 9.90
C PHE A 366 6.42 17.07 9.33
N ALA A 367 5.26 17.14 9.99
CA ALA A 367 4.13 17.91 9.51
C ALA A 367 4.39 19.42 9.60
N LYS A 368 4.01 20.12 8.52
CA LYS A 368 3.91 21.58 8.48
C LYS A 368 2.75 22.05 9.35
N LYS A 369 2.84 23.32 9.76
CA LYS A 369 1.76 24.02 10.45
C LYS A 369 1.17 25.11 9.57
N ASP A 370 -0.12 25.35 9.72
CA ASP A 370 -0.79 26.51 9.14
C ASP A 370 -0.51 27.79 9.95
N GLU A 371 -1.11 28.90 9.53
CA GLU A 371 -0.94 30.21 10.16
C GLU A 371 -1.44 30.24 11.62
N ASP A 372 -2.37 29.36 11.97
CA ASP A 372 -2.94 29.20 13.32
C ASP A 372 -2.16 28.19 14.18
N GLY A 373 -1.09 27.60 13.63
CA GLY A 373 -0.22 26.66 14.33
C GLY A 373 -0.77 25.22 14.42
N GLN A 374 -1.87 24.92 13.73
CA GLN A 374 -2.44 23.58 13.60
C GLN A 374 -1.66 22.75 12.58
N LEU A 375 -1.63 21.43 12.77
CA LEU A 375 -0.95 20.53 11.85
C LEU A 375 -1.72 20.42 10.54
N ILE A 376 -1.02 20.66 9.43
CA ILE A 376 -1.49 20.33 8.09
C ILE A 376 -1.31 18.82 7.92
N ARG A 377 -2.38 18.04 8.11
CA ARG A 377 -2.32 16.57 8.17
C ARG A 377 -1.77 15.95 6.88
N GLU A 378 -2.04 16.59 5.75
CA GLU A 378 -1.58 16.17 4.42
C GLU A 378 -0.06 16.28 4.26
N SER A 379 0.60 17.05 5.12
CA SER A 379 2.05 17.18 5.16
C SER A 379 2.74 16.22 6.15
N ALA A 380 1.96 15.44 6.92
CA ALA A 380 2.47 14.49 7.92
C ALA A 380 3.04 13.22 7.25
N ILE A 381 4.20 13.36 6.62
CA ILE A 381 4.87 12.29 5.88
C ILE A 381 6.33 12.26 6.29
N VAL A 382 6.86 11.08 6.64
CA VAL A 382 8.32 10.90 6.76
C VAL A 382 8.92 10.90 5.35
N PRO A 383 9.83 11.84 5.02
CA PRO A 383 10.49 11.85 3.72
C PRO A 383 11.29 10.56 3.45
N ASP A 384 11.23 10.00 2.24
CA ASP A 384 11.96 8.79 1.80
C ASP A 384 13.46 8.79 2.18
N LYS A 385 14.08 9.97 2.19
CA LYS A 385 15.50 10.13 2.55
C LYS A 385 15.81 9.65 3.97
N TYR A 386 14.79 9.52 4.83
CA TYR A 386 14.93 9.04 6.20
C TYR A 386 14.64 7.55 6.37
N ASP A 387 14.10 6.81 5.37
CA ASP A 387 13.88 5.36 5.53
C ASP A 387 15.17 4.63 6.00
N PRO A 388 16.35 4.88 5.40
CA PRO A 388 17.58 4.20 5.83
C PRO A 388 18.01 4.60 7.25
N LEU A 389 17.69 5.82 7.69
CA LEU A 389 17.96 6.26 9.05
C LEU A 389 17.14 5.45 10.06
N TYR A 390 15.83 5.33 9.82
CA TYR A 390 14.93 4.57 10.68
C TYR A 390 15.26 3.08 10.68
N ALA A 391 15.51 2.49 9.51
CA ALA A 391 15.95 1.10 9.42
C ALA A 391 17.28 0.86 10.17
N ARG A 392 18.20 1.83 10.13
CA ARG A 392 19.48 1.75 10.86
C ARG A 392 19.27 1.82 12.37
N CYS A 393 18.60 2.87 12.85
CA CYS A 393 18.41 3.11 14.27
C CYS A 393 17.52 2.01 14.89
N GLY A 394 16.44 1.64 14.21
CA GLY A 394 15.51 0.61 14.66
C GLY A 394 16.06 -0.81 14.51
N GLY A 395 16.82 -1.11 13.44
CA GLY A 395 17.33 -2.46 13.19
C GLY A 395 18.33 -2.93 14.24
N GLN A 396 19.18 -2.03 14.73
CA GLN A 396 20.08 -2.35 15.83
C GLN A 396 19.32 -2.59 17.13
N ALA A 397 18.33 -1.75 17.42
CA ALA A 397 17.52 -1.86 18.61
C ALA A 397 16.70 -3.17 18.62
N ALA A 398 16.13 -3.55 17.47
CA ALA A 398 15.45 -4.82 17.28
C ALA A 398 16.40 -6.01 17.47
N LEU A 399 17.62 -5.96 16.93
CA LEU A 399 18.61 -7.02 17.18
C LEU A 399 18.97 -7.14 18.66
N ASP A 400 19.25 -6.02 19.33
CA ASP A 400 19.59 -6.02 20.76
C ASP A 400 18.45 -6.63 21.60
N THR A 401 17.20 -6.25 21.28
CA THR A 401 15.98 -6.80 21.90
C THR A 401 15.87 -8.31 21.67
N LEU A 402 16.05 -8.77 20.43
CA LEU A 402 16.01 -10.20 20.11
C LEU A 402 17.06 -11.01 20.88
N VAL A 403 18.28 -10.48 21.00
CA VAL A 403 19.36 -11.15 21.74
C VAL A 403 19.03 -11.20 23.22
N VAL A 404 18.51 -10.12 23.81
CA VAL A 404 18.14 -10.07 25.24
C VAL A 404 17.05 -11.09 25.57
N HIS A 405 16.00 -11.20 24.76
CA HIS A 405 14.84 -12.04 25.08
C HIS A 405 14.92 -13.47 24.55
N PHE A 406 15.62 -13.71 23.44
CA PHE A 406 15.52 -14.97 22.70
C PHE A 406 16.85 -15.67 22.43
N ALA A 407 17.99 -15.19 22.93
CA ALA A 407 19.28 -15.87 22.74
C ALA A 407 19.32 -17.31 23.29
N SER A 408 18.54 -17.61 24.34
CA SER A 408 18.40 -18.97 24.88
C SER A 408 17.53 -19.88 24.00
N LYS A 409 16.63 -19.30 23.21
CA LYS A 409 15.66 -20.01 22.37
C LYS A 409 16.18 -20.32 20.98
N TYR A 410 16.96 -19.40 20.39
CA TYR A 410 17.50 -19.54 19.04
C TYR A 410 19.02 -19.65 19.07
N PRO A 411 19.61 -20.82 18.72
CA PRO A 411 21.07 -21.02 18.67
C PRO A 411 21.79 -19.96 17.82
N LEU A 412 21.18 -19.55 16.71
CA LEU A 412 21.72 -18.48 15.86
C LEU A 412 21.98 -17.16 16.59
N LEU A 413 21.28 -16.86 17.67
CA LEU A 413 21.49 -15.65 18.47
C LEU A 413 22.62 -15.76 19.50
N GLN A 414 23.12 -16.97 19.78
CA GLN A 414 24.15 -17.19 20.80
C GLN A 414 25.50 -16.57 20.41
N GLY A 415 26.22 -16.02 21.39
CA GLY A 415 27.53 -15.40 21.17
C GLY A 415 27.48 -14.01 20.52
N ILE A 416 26.28 -13.51 20.17
CA ILE A 416 26.06 -12.11 19.84
C ILE A 416 25.96 -11.33 21.17
N LYS A 417 26.66 -10.20 21.27
CA LYS A 417 26.62 -9.34 22.46
C LYS A 417 25.71 -8.14 22.16
N PRO A 418 24.62 -7.95 22.93
CA PRO A 418 23.79 -6.77 22.74
C PRO A 418 24.56 -5.54 23.23
N ARG A 419 24.26 -4.36 22.66
CA ARG A 419 24.89 -3.09 23.10
C ARG A 419 24.52 -2.73 24.53
N THR A 420 23.30 -3.09 24.94
CA THR A 420 22.81 -2.99 26.30
C THR A 420 21.72 -4.04 26.54
N SER A 421 21.50 -4.43 27.79
CA SER A 421 20.44 -5.35 28.19
C SER A 421 19.24 -4.65 28.83
N ASN A 422 19.24 -3.31 28.85
CA ASN A 422 18.14 -2.52 29.38
C ASN A 422 17.25 -2.05 28.20
N GLU A 423 16.01 -2.53 28.16
CA GLU A 423 15.02 -2.26 27.11
C GLU A 423 14.74 -0.77 26.91
N GLU A 424 14.53 -0.02 27.99
CA GLU A 424 14.32 1.43 27.93
C GLU A 424 15.53 2.13 27.26
N LYS A 425 16.74 1.71 27.63
CA LYS A 425 17.97 2.24 27.04
C LYS A 425 18.14 1.87 25.56
N ILE A 426 17.63 0.71 25.14
CA ILE A 426 17.59 0.31 23.71
C ILE A 426 16.71 1.31 22.94
N LEU A 427 15.48 1.55 23.42
CA LEU A 427 14.55 2.49 22.81
C LEU A 427 15.09 3.92 22.79
N GLU A 428 15.62 4.40 23.92
CA GLU A 428 16.22 5.74 24.01
C GLU A 428 17.37 5.94 23.03
N THR A 429 18.24 4.94 22.88
CA THR A 429 19.37 5.01 21.94
C THR A 429 18.88 5.08 20.49
N ALA A 430 17.86 4.29 20.15
CA ALA A 430 17.24 4.31 18.82
C ALA A 430 16.56 5.66 18.53
N HIS A 431 15.79 6.17 19.47
CA HIS A 431 15.09 7.45 19.35
C HIS A 431 16.07 8.61 19.22
N LYS A 432 17.12 8.64 20.04
CA LYS A 432 18.19 9.63 19.93
C LYS A 432 18.89 9.59 18.57
N CYS A 433 19.15 8.40 18.04
CA CYS A 433 19.73 8.21 16.71
C CYS A 433 18.85 8.83 15.60
N VAL A 434 17.52 8.69 15.69
CA VAL A 434 16.57 9.34 14.76
C VAL A 434 16.59 10.85 14.94
N ILE A 435 16.51 11.34 16.18
CA ILE A 435 16.52 12.78 16.49
C ILE A 435 17.78 13.45 15.92
N GLU A 436 18.94 12.85 16.14
CA GLU A 436 20.22 13.41 15.64
C GLU A 436 20.30 13.38 14.12
N GLY A 437 19.82 12.31 13.48
CA GLY A 437 19.86 12.16 12.03
C GLY A 437 18.84 13.01 11.27
N ALA A 438 17.70 13.33 11.88
CA ALA A 438 16.60 14.06 11.24
C ALA A 438 16.36 15.46 11.82
N ARG A 439 17.22 15.94 12.73
CA ARG A 439 17.12 17.23 13.44
C ARG A 439 16.72 18.43 12.60
N GLY A 440 17.18 18.50 11.35
CA GLY A 440 16.90 19.63 10.45
C GLY A 440 15.45 19.68 9.93
N ASP A 441 14.75 18.54 9.97
CA ASP A 441 13.45 18.36 9.31
C ASP A 441 12.35 17.89 10.26
N ILE A 442 12.70 17.35 11.45
CA ILE A 442 11.74 17.00 12.49
C ILE A 442 11.51 18.16 13.45
N LYS A 443 10.30 18.24 13.98
CA LYS A 443 9.99 19.14 15.08
C LYS A 443 10.69 18.68 16.35
N ILE A 444 11.63 19.50 16.83
CA ILE A 444 12.19 19.38 18.17
C ILE A 444 11.67 20.59 18.95
N PRO A 445 10.79 20.40 19.95
CA PRO A 445 10.38 21.48 20.85
C PRO A 445 11.60 22.07 21.55
N ASP A 446 11.54 23.36 21.86
CA ASP A 446 12.57 23.98 22.68
C ASP A 446 12.61 23.29 24.05
N LYS A 447 13.82 23.11 24.59
CA LYS A 447 14.01 22.40 25.86
C LYS A 447 13.28 23.06 27.04
N ASP A 448 12.96 24.35 26.88
CA ASP A 448 12.33 25.21 27.88
C ASP A 448 10.84 25.47 27.55
N ASP A 449 10.28 24.78 26.54
CA ASP A 449 8.85 24.87 26.22
C ASP A 449 8.02 24.11 27.25
N GLU A 450 7.55 24.84 28.26
CA GLU A 450 6.73 24.31 29.36
C GLU A 450 5.38 23.73 28.89
N PHE A 451 4.95 24.02 27.66
CA PHE A 451 3.73 23.49 27.07
C PHE A 451 3.96 22.22 26.24
N ALA A 452 5.22 21.80 26.05
CA ALA A 452 5.58 20.58 25.33
C ALA A 452 5.54 19.35 26.25
N LEU A 453 4.33 18.83 26.51
CA LEU A 453 4.08 17.69 27.40
C LEU A 453 4.63 16.33 26.89
N GLU A 454 5.00 16.24 25.60
CA GLU A 454 5.31 14.97 24.93
C GLU A 454 6.81 14.73 24.65
N GLY A 455 7.67 15.74 24.90
CA GLY A 455 9.11 15.67 24.59
C GLY A 455 9.42 15.79 23.08
N PRO A 456 10.70 15.60 22.67
CA PRO A 456 11.10 15.75 21.28
C PRO A 456 10.69 14.56 20.42
N ALA A 457 10.06 14.85 19.27
CA ALA A 457 9.66 13.87 18.25
C ALA A 457 8.90 12.64 18.83
N PRO A 458 7.73 12.84 19.47
CA PRO A 458 6.99 11.79 20.16
C PRO A 458 6.45 10.71 19.21
N ALA A 459 6.08 11.09 17.99
CA ALA A 459 5.58 10.18 16.98
C ALA A 459 6.68 9.19 16.50
N SER A 460 7.91 9.67 16.34
CA SER A 460 9.10 8.85 16.05
C SER A 460 9.41 7.88 17.19
N ARG A 461 9.20 8.30 18.45
CA ARG A 461 9.39 7.44 19.63
C ARG A 461 8.35 6.31 19.65
N LEU A 462 7.07 6.65 19.44
CA LEU A 462 5.97 5.70 19.39
C LEU A 462 6.18 4.68 18.26
N ALA A 463 6.59 5.14 17.09
CA ALA A 463 6.96 4.28 15.96
C ALA A 463 8.01 3.23 16.32
N LEU A 464 9.11 3.66 16.95
CA LEU A 464 10.17 2.75 17.39
C LEU A 464 9.69 1.79 18.48
N PHE A 465 8.86 2.25 19.42
CA PHE A 465 8.27 1.39 20.44
C PHE A 465 7.39 0.29 19.82
N GLN A 466 6.45 0.67 18.94
CA GLN A 466 5.59 -0.28 18.21
C GLN A 466 6.42 -1.29 17.43
N MET A 467 7.52 -0.84 16.82
CA MET A 467 8.46 -1.72 16.12
C MET A 467 9.11 -2.73 17.08
N LEU A 468 9.67 -2.28 18.21
CA LEU A 468 10.36 -3.16 19.17
C LEU A 468 9.42 -4.18 19.78
N ALA A 469 8.19 -3.79 20.12
CA ALA A 469 7.21 -4.69 20.69
C ALA A 469 6.81 -5.83 19.72
N LYS A 470 6.94 -5.66 18.38
CA LYS A 470 6.82 -6.77 17.41
C LYS A 470 7.89 -7.85 17.64
N PHE A 471 9.10 -7.48 18.04
CA PHE A 471 10.21 -8.40 18.28
C PHE A 471 10.18 -9.02 19.67
N GLU A 472 9.50 -8.40 20.64
CA GLU A 472 9.28 -8.94 21.99
C GLU A 472 8.17 -9.98 22.04
N ASN A 473 7.48 -10.23 20.91
CA ASN A 473 6.35 -11.14 20.82
C ASN A 473 5.18 -10.73 21.74
N LEU A 474 5.09 -9.43 22.03
CA LEU A 474 3.90 -8.79 22.56
C LEU A 474 2.87 -8.76 21.43
N ASP A 475 1.72 -9.38 21.64
CA ASP A 475 0.56 -9.18 20.77
C ASP A 475 0.09 -7.74 21.02
N ILE A 476 0.65 -6.79 20.27
CA ILE A 476 0.15 -5.42 20.27
C ILE A 476 -1.19 -5.48 19.56
N ASP A 477 -2.25 -5.47 20.34
CA ASP A 477 -3.59 -5.27 19.82
C ASP A 477 -3.73 -3.83 19.35
N LEU A 478 -3.30 -3.57 18.11
CA LEU A 478 -3.48 -2.30 17.43
C LEU A 478 -4.98 -1.91 17.35
N LYS A 479 -5.89 -2.88 17.53
CA LYS A 479 -7.33 -2.64 17.63
C LYS A 479 -7.68 -2.12 19.03
N ALA A 480 -7.16 -2.70 20.11
CA ALA A 480 -7.32 -2.15 21.46
C ALA A 480 -6.79 -0.71 21.60
N MET A 481 -5.68 -0.38 20.93
CA MET A 481 -5.15 1.00 20.88
C MET A 481 -6.00 1.95 20.01
N ALA A 482 -6.78 1.42 19.06
CA ALA A 482 -7.74 2.18 18.25
C ALA A 482 -9.10 2.30 18.96
N ASP A 483 -9.49 1.30 19.74
CA ASP A 483 -10.69 1.22 20.57
C ASP A 483 -10.59 2.13 21.81
N GLU A 484 -9.40 2.65 22.13
CA GLU A 484 -9.18 3.75 23.10
C GLU A 484 -9.50 5.15 22.53
N ALA A 485 -9.85 5.27 21.24
CA ALA A 485 -10.43 6.50 20.71
C ALA A 485 -11.83 6.71 21.32
N GLU A 486 -12.17 7.94 21.74
CA GLU A 486 -13.49 8.26 22.28
C GLU A 486 -14.60 7.80 21.31
N GLU A 487 -15.41 6.85 21.79
CA GLU A 487 -16.57 6.28 21.09
C GLU A 487 -17.47 7.41 20.56
N THR A 488 -17.61 7.51 19.23
CA THR A 488 -18.40 8.58 18.63
C THR A 488 -19.90 8.29 18.77
N GLU A 489 -20.75 9.32 18.69
CA GLU A 489 -22.21 9.14 18.71
C GLU A 489 -22.76 8.34 17.51
N GLU A 490 -21.95 8.13 16.46
CA GLU A 490 -22.29 7.19 15.38
C GLU A 490 -21.96 5.74 15.74
N ASP A 491 -20.87 5.49 16.45
CA ASP A 491 -20.50 4.15 16.92
C ASP A 491 -21.52 3.59 17.91
N LYS A 492 -21.99 4.41 18.86
CA LYS A 492 -23.08 4.03 19.78
C LYS A 492 -24.38 3.69 19.06
N LYS A 493 -24.70 4.41 17.98
CA LYS A 493 -25.89 4.14 17.15
C LYS A 493 -25.74 2.83 16.37
N ILE A 494 -24.53 2.50 15.93
CA ILE A 494 -24.22 1.24 15.24
C ILE A 494 -24.32 0.06 16.22
N ASP A 495 -23.84 0.22 17.45
CA ASP A 495 -23.94 -0.81 18.48
C ASP A 495 -25.37 -1.04 18.96
N ASP A 496 -26.15 0.03 19.18
CA ASP A 496 -27.58 -0.06 19.48
C ASP A 496 -28.36 -0.72 18.33
N ALA A 497 -28.01 -0.40 17.08
CA ALA A 497 -28.61 -1.03 15.90
C ALA A 497 -28.24 -2.52 15.81
N THR A 498 -27.00 -2.87 16.15
CA THR A 498 -26.49 -4.25 16.14
C THR A 498 -27.13 -5.10 17.24
N ALA A 499 -27.29 -4.54 18.44
CA ALA A 499 -27.99 -5.17 19.55
C ALA A 499 -29.48 -5.41 19.21
N ARG A 500 -30.14 -4.42 18.60
CA ARG A 500 -31.51 -4.59 18.09
C ARG A 500 -31.61 -5.66 17.01
N LEU A 501 -30.65 -5.71 16.08
CA LEU A 501 -30.62 -6.72 15.02
C LEU A 501 -30.46 -8.13 15.59
N LYS A 502 -29.62 -8.28 16.61
CA LYS A 502 -29.41 -9.56 17.31
C LYS A 502 -30.66 -10.00 18.06
N ALA A 503 -31.31 -9.09 18.79
CA ALA A 503 -32.57 -9.37 19.49
C ALA A 503 -33.70 -9.74 18.51
N LEU A 504 -33.78 -9.09 17.35
CA LEU A 504 -34.74 -9.43 16.29
C LEU A 504 -34.46 -10.80 15.67
N ARG A 505 -33.19 -11.17 15.47
CA ARG A 505 -32.80 -12.50 14.98
C ARG A 505 -33.09 -13.61 16.00
N GLU A 506 -32.86 -13.35 17.28
CA GLU A 506 -33.20 -14.30 18.35
C GLU A 506 -34.71 -14.48 18.47
N LYS A 507 -35.48 -13.40 18.34
CA LYS A 507 -36.94 -13.45 18.31
C LYS A 507 -37.47 -14.22 17.08
N GLN A 508 -36.93 -13.96 15.89
CA GLN A 508 -37.30 -14.71 14.68
C GLN A 508 -36.96 -16.19 14.77
N LYS A 509 -35.82 -16.55 15.38
CA LYS A 509 -35.45 -17.95 15.61
C LYS A 509 -36.37 -18.63 16.62
N ALA A 510 -36.83 -17.91 17.64
CA ALA A 510 -37.80 -18.43 18.59
C ALA A 510 -39.18 -18.63 17.93
N GLU A 511 -39.62 -17.69 17.10
CA GLU A 511 -40.88 -17.78 16.35
C GLU A 511 -40.84 -18.91 15.30
N GLN A 512 -39.73 -19.11 14.58
CA GLN A 512 -39.56 -20.25 13.68
C GLN A 512 -39.51 -21.60 14.40
N ALA A 513 -38.91 -21.66 15.59
CA ALA A 513 -38.90 -22.89 16.39
C ALA A 513 -40.28 -23.26 16.97
N GLU A 514 -41.19 -22.29 17.12
CA GLU A 514 -42.59 -22.53 17.48
C GLU A 514 -43.48 -22.90 16.28
N GLU A 515 -43.10 -22.52 15.05
CA GLU A 515 -43.81 -22.92 13.82
C GLU A 515 -43.38 -24.30 13.28
N ASP A 516 -42.14 -24.72 13.57
CA ASP A 516 -41.57 -26.01 13.13
C ASP A 516 -41.70 -27.16 14.16
N GLY A 517 -42.29 -26.89 15.34
CA GLY A 517 -42.57 -27.87 16.40
C GLY A 517 -44.07 -28.12 16.56
#